data_AF-A0AAN8R6F1-F1
#
_entry.id   AF-A0AAN8R6F1-F1
#
_cell.length_a   1.000
_cell.length_b   1.000
_cell.length_c   1.000
_cell.angle_alpha   90.00
_cell.angle_beta   90.00
_cell.angle_gamma   90.00
#
_symmetry.space_group_name_H-M   'P 1'
#
loop_
_entity.id
_entity.type
_entity.pdbx_description
1 polymer ?
#
loop_
_entity_poly.entity_id
_entity_poly.type
_entity_poly.pdbx_seq_one_letter_code
_entity_poly.pdbx_strand_id
1 'polypeptide(L)'
;MLMLCILPLDDQKNSPAPDALIPPIVAVVVLGIGMSMSSNCGGAINPARDLGPRLLTLTAGWGTEVFTCYNYWFWVPLTAPLLGGMVGSGMYLVFIAWHLPDLPTNPPIDSPSTKPTAEVWKQPPAPEKEGVELKTAIF
;
A
#
# COMPACT_ATOMS: atom_id res chain seq x y z
N MET A 1 -3.71 12.92 3.83
CA MET A 1 -4.86 12.00 3.70
C MET A 1 -4.47 10.66 3.11
N LEU A 2 -3.79 10.60 1.96
CA LEU A 2 -3.41 9.31 1.37
C LEU A 2 -2.63 8.39 2.35
N MET A 3 -1.53 8.87 2.95
CA MET A 3 -0.75 8.05 3.89
C MET A 3 -1.54 7.64 5.14
N LEU A 4 -2.45 8.49 5.62
CA LEU A 4 -3.33 8.18 6.75
C LEU A 4 -4.24 6.97 6.46
N CYS A 5 -4.67 6.80 5.20
CA CYS A 5 -5.56 5.72 4.80
C CYS A 5 -4.82 4.44 4.36
N ILE A 6 -3.56 4.54 3.92
CA ILE A 6 -2.80 3.38 3.44
C ILE A 6 -2.05 2.68 4.58
N LEU A 7 -1.44 3.42 5.50
CA LEU A 7 -0.66 2.83 6.60
C LEU A 7 -1.45 1.85 7.49
N PRO A 8 -2.73 2.10 7.84
CA PRO A 8 -3.51 1.17 8.65
C PRO A 8 -3.87 -0.15 7.93
N LEU A 9 -3.75 -0.22 6.60
CA LEU A 9 -4.14 -1.42 5.83
C LEU A 9 -3.15 -2.58 6.00
N ASP A 10 -1.88 -2.27 6.26
CA ASP A 10 -0.78 -3.24 6.41
C ASP A 10 -0.38 -3.43 7.89
N ASP A 11 -0.96 -2.64 8.81
CA ASP A 11 -0.63 -2.71 10.23
C ASP A 11 -1.29 -3.95 10.87
N GLN A 12 -0.43 -4.88 11.31
CA GLN A 12 -0.83 -6.09 12.01
C GLN A 12 -1.57 -5.79 13.33
N LYS A 13 -1.30 -4.64 13.97
CA LYS A 13 -2.03 -4.20 15.16
C LYS A 13 -3.45 -3.73 14.83
N ASN A 14 -3.68 -3.33 13.58
CA ASN A 14 -4.93 -2.76 13.09
C ASN A 14 -5.64 -3.69 12.11
N SER A 15 -5.84 -4.96 12.48
CA SER A 15 -6.59 -5.96 11.68
C SER A 15 -6.34 -5.84 10.17
N PRO A 16 -5.20 -6.36 9.68
CA PRO A 16 -4.74 -6.11 8.32
C PRO A 16 -5.76 -6.58 7.28
N ALA A 17 -5.87 -5.83 6.19
CA ALA A 17 -6.73 -6.23 5.08
C ALA A 17 -6.13 -7.47 4.37
N PRO A 18 -6.94 -8.35 3.78
CA PRO A 18 -6.41 -9.48 3.03
C PRO A 18 -5.51 -8.99 1.89
N ASP A 19 -4.32 -9.58 1.72
CA ASP A 19 -3.29 -9.13 0.77
C ASP A 19 -3.81 -8.92 -0.66
N ALA A 20 -4.73 -9.77 -1.10
CA ALA A 20 -5.36 -9.69 -2.42
C ALA A 20 -6.31 -8.47 -2.59
N LEU A 21 -6.85 -7.95 -1.49
CA LEU A 21 -7.79 -6.83 -1.46
C LEU A 21 -7.11 -5.48 -1.20
N ILE A 22 -5.83 -5.47 -0.79
CA ILE A 22 -5.09 -4.22 -0.57
C ILE A 22 -5.05 -3.35 -1.84
N PRO A 23 -4.67 -3.85 -3.04
CA PRO A 23 -4.61 -3.03 -4.24
C PRO A 23 -5.94 -2.37 -4.66
N PRO A 24 -7.09 -3.09 -4.72
CA PRO A 24 -8.36 -2.46 -5.06
C PRO A 24 -8.85 -1.47 -4.00
N ILE A 25 -8.59 -1.72 -2.71
CA ILE A 25 -8.94 -0.75 -1.64
C ILE A 25 -8.15 0.54 -1.83
N VAL A 26 -6.83 0.45 -2.06
CA VAL A 26 -5.99 1.62 -2.33
C VAL A 26 -6.49 2.37 -3.58
N ALA A 27 -6.89 1.66 -4.63
CA ALA A 27 -7.44 2.29 -5.84
C ALA A 27 -8.71 3.10 -5.55
N VAL A 28 -9.65 2.56 -4.75
CA VAL A 28 -10.88 3.26 -4.35
C VAL A 28 -10.56 4.49 -3.48
N VAL A 29 -9.60 4.38 -2.55
CA VAL A 29 -9.15 5.51 -1.73
C VAL A 29 -8.57 6.62 -2.60
N VAL A 30 -7.66 6.28 -3.52
CA VAL A 30 -7.07 7.24 -4.46
C VAL A 30 -8.13 7.87 -5.35
N LEU A 31 -9.10 7.07 -5.81
CA LEU A 31 -10.22 7.55 -6.62
C LEU A 31 -11.11 8.53 -5.83
N GLY A 32 -11.45 8.23 -4.58
CA GLY A 32 -12.26 9.10 -3.73
C GLY A 32 -11.57 10.43 -3.41
N ILE A 33 -10.26 10.39 -3.09
CA ILE A 33 -9.45 11.59 -2.89
C ILE A 33 -9.35 12.37 -4.21
N GLY A 34 -9.17 11.67 -5.33
CA GLY A 34 -9.19 12.22 -6.67
C GLY A 34 -10.49 12.98 -6.96
N MET A 35 -11.64 12.33 -6.86
CA MET A 35 -12.93 12.98 -7.17
C MET A 35 -13.24 14.17 -6.26
N SER A 36 -12.90 14.09 -4.97
CA SER A 36 -13.17 15.17 -4.02
C SER A 36 -12.25 16.37 -4.18
N MET A 37 -10.98 16.17 -4.57
CA MET A 37 -9.97 17.23 -4.64
C MET A 37 -9.47 17.55 -6.07
N SER A 38 -9.96 16.87 -7.10
CA SER A 38 -9.49 16.97 -8.50
C SER A 38 -9.52 18.41 -9.02
N SER A 39 -10.59 19.16 -8.71
CA SER A 39 -10.79 20.51 -9.25
C SER A 39 -9.77 21.55 -8.75
N ASN A 40 -9.06 21.29 -7.66
CA ASN A 40 -8.12 22.28 -7.10
C ASN A 40 -6.76 22.24 -7.81
N CYS A 41 -6.20 21.04 -7.96
CA CYS A 41 -4.80 20.87 -8.37
C CYS A 41 -4.57 19.64 -9.26
N GLY A 42 -5.62 18.99 -9.78
CA GLY A 42 -5.51 17.84 -10.67
C GLY A 42 -4.92 16.57 -10.04
N GLY A 43 -4.83 16.50 -8.71
CA GLY A 43 -4.35 15.30 -8.02
C GLY A 43 -2.83 15.09 -8.15
N ALA A 44 -2.03 16.14 -7.98
CA ALA A 44 -0.58 16.08 -7.88
C ALA A 44 -0.10 15.39 -6.58
N ILE A 45 -0.42 14.10 -6.44
CA ILE A 45 -0.16 13.27 -5.25
C ILE A 45 1.25 12.65 -5.29
N ASN A 46 1.84 12.53 -6.49
CA ASN A 46 3.12 11.86 -6.68
C ASN A 46 4.07 12.76 -7.51
N PRO A 47 5.25 13.11 -6.96
CA PRO A 47 6.26 13.88 -7.69
C PRO A 47 6.66 13.26 -9.03
N ALA A 48 6.80 11.93 -9.10
CA ALA A 48 7.17 11.23 -10.33
C ALA A 48 6.08 11.32 -11.40
N ARG A 49 4.80 11.37 -10.97
CA ARG A 49 3.64 11.47 -11.87
C ARG A 49 3.53 12.83 -12.53
N ASP A 50 4.11 13.87 -11.93
CA ASP A 50 4.12 15.23 -12.46
C ASP A 50 5.44 15.55 -13.19
N LEU A 51 6.60 15.15 -12.64
CA LEU A 51 7.91 15.44 -13.24
C LEU A 51 8.16 14.67 -14.56
N GLY A 52 7.76 13.40 -14.64
CA GLY A 52 7.99 12.56 -15.84
C GLY A 52 7.34 13.14 -17.10
N PRO A 53 6.02 13.40 -17.09
CA PRO A 53 5.33 14.04 -18.22
C PRO A 53 5.87 15.44 -18.54
N ARG A 54 6.28 16.24 -17.55
CA ARG A 54 6.87 17.57 -17.78
C ARG A 54 8.23 17.50 -18.48
N LEU A 55 9.07 16.53 -18.12
CA LEU A 55 10.34 16.32 -18.82
C LEU A 55 10.11 15.85 -20.26
N LEU A 56 9.12 14.99 -20.48
CA LEU A 56 8.75 14.55 -21.82
C LEU A 56 8.29 15.74 -22.68
N THR A 57 7.41 16.61 -22.17
CA THR A 57 6.95 17.79 -22.92
C THR A 57 8.07 18.80 -23.18
N LEU A 58 9.01 18.97 -22.24
CA LEU A 58 10.22 19.76 -22.46
C LEU A 58 11.02 19.23 -23.66
N THR A 59 11.26 17.91 -23.73
CA THR A 59 11.99 17.28 -24.84
C THR A 59 11.20 17.24 -26.14
N ALA A 60 9.86 17.17 -26.06
CA ALA A 60 8.97 17.12 -27.21
C ALA A 60 8.73 18.50 -27.87
N GLY A 61 9.42 19.54 -27.41
CA GLY A 61 9.44 20.85 -28.05
C GLY A 61 8.48 21.89 -27.46
N TRP A 62 7.82 21.62 -26.33
CA TRP A 62 7.00 22.62 -25.63
C TRP A 62 7.85 23.72 -24.95
N GLY A 63 9.18 23.57 -24.90
CA GLY A 63 10.08 24.59 -24.36
C GLY A 63 10.06 24.67 -22.83
N THR A 64 10.68 25.69 -22.25
CA THR A 64 10.79 25.87 -20.79
C THR A 64 9.50 26.33 -20.12
N GLU A 65 8.47 26.65 -20.91
CA GLU A 65 7.18 27.15 -20.41
C GLU A 65 6.46 26.16 -19.49
N VAL A 66 6.72 24.85 -19.64
CA VAL A 66 6.18 23.81 -18.75
C VAL A 66 6.72 23.88 -17.31
N PHE A 67 7.81 24.60 -17.08
CA PHE A 67 8.37 24.87 -15.74
C PHE A 67 8.07 26.29 -15.24
N THR A 68 7.79 27.26 -16.11
CA THR A 68 7.51 28.65 -15.69
C THR A 68 6.01 28.94 -15.54
N CYS A 69 5.14 28.07 -16.05
CA CYS A 69 3.69 28.24 -15.99
C CYS A 69 3.16 28.39 -14.55
N TYR A 70 2.18 29.27 -14.37
CA TYR A 70 1.51 29.57 -13.09
C TYR A 70 2.47 29.88 -11.93
N ASN A 71 3.41 30.80 -12.14
CA ASN A 71 4.43 31.18 -11.15
C ASN A 71 5.26 29.98 -10.66
N TYR A 72 5.87 29.25 -11.59
CA TYR A 72 6.69 28.08 -11.29
C TYR A 72 5.94 26.94 -10.59
N TRP A 73 4.71 26.64 -11.00
CA TRP A 73 3.86 25.63 -10.34
C TRP A 73 4.52 24.25 -10.16
N PHE A 74 5.52 23.89 -10.97
CA PHE A 74 6.22 22.60 -10.91
C PHE A 74 6.79 22.23 -9.53
N TRP A 75 7.15 23.21 -8.68
CA TRP A 75 7.72 22.91 -7.36
C TRP A 75 6.65 22.44 -6.36
N VAL A 76 5.39 22.85 -6.54
CA VAL A 76 4.29 22.52 -5.61
C VAL A 76 4.00 21.01 -5.61
N PRO A 77 3.79 20.34 -6.76
CA PRO A 77 3.71 18.87 -6.86
C PRO A 77 4.94 18.12 -6.35
N LEU A 78 6.10 18.78 -6.31
CA LEU A 78 7.35 18.16 -5.88
C LEU A 78 7.47 18.16 -4.36
N THR A 79 7.19 19.28 -3.70
CA THR A 79 7.38 19.44 -2.25
C THR A 79 6.12 19.14 -1.44
N ALA A 80 4.93 19.49 -1.94
CA ALA A 80 3.69 19.35 -1.18
C ALA A 80 3.33 17.89 -0.86
N PRO A 81 3.52 16.89 -1.76
CA PRO A 81 3.26 15.50 -1.41
C PRO A 81 4.24 14.92 -0.40
N LEU A 82 5.51 15.36 -0.41
CA LEU A 82 6.51 14.92 0.57
C LEU A 82 6.13 15.41 1.96
N LEU A 83 5.81 16.70 2.08
CA LEU A 83 5.34 17.30 3.34
C LEU A 83 4.01 16.68 3.80
N GLY A 84 3.05 16.54 2.88
CA GLY A 84 1.74 15.95 3.17
C GLY A 84 1.82 14.46 3.54
N GLY A 85 2.77 13.73 2.98
CA GLY A 85 3.08 12.36 3.36
C GLY A 85 3.60 12.27 4.79
N MET A 86 4.61 13.08 5.15
CA MET A 86 5.15 13.12 6.52
C MET A 86 4.09 13.50 7.55
N VAL A 87 3.29 14.54 7.27
CA VAL A 87 2.22 14.96 8.17
C VAL A 87 1.14 13.87 8.29
N GLY A 88 0.74 13.26 7.17
CA GLY A 88 -0.26 12.19 7.17
C GLY A 88 0.19 10.95 7.96
N SER A 89 1.46 10.55 7.82
CA SER A 89 2.05 9.46 8.58
C SER A 89 2.16 9.82 10.07
N GLY A 90 2.57 11.04 10.40
CA GLY A 90 2.62 11.53 11.78
C GLY A 90 1.24 11.49 12.45
N MET A 91 0.19 11.90 11.75
CA MET A 91 -1.18 11.82 12.25
C MET A 91 -1.61 10.38 12.52
N TYR A 92 -1.27 9.44 11.64
CA TYR A 92 -1.57 8.01 11.86
C TYR A 92 -0.89 7.48 13.14
N LEU A 93 0.38 7.83 13.36
CA LEU A 93 1.11 7.41 14.55
C LEU A 93 0.48 7.95 15.84
N VAL A 94 0.20 9.26 15.86
CA VAL A 94 -0.30 9.95 17.06
C VAL A 94 -1.72 9.52 17.41
N PHE A 95 -2.61 9.42 16.42
CA PHE A 95 -4.03 9.20 16.67
C PHE A 95 -4.45 7.74 16.64
N ILE A 96 -3.76 6.89 15.87
CA ILE A 96 -4.16 5.49 15.69
C ILE A 96 -3.12 4.58 16.35
N ALA A 97 -1.88 4.57 15.84
CA ALA A 97 -0.90 3.57 16.24
C ALA A 97 -0.60 3.55 17.76
N TRP A 98 -0.58 4.72 18.41
CA TRP A 98 -0.37 4.81 19.87
C TRP A 98 -1.55 4.33 20.73
N HIS A 99 -2.74 4.21 20.16
CA HIS A 99 -3.94 3.76 20.87
C HIS A 99 -4.22 2.27 20.67
N LEU A 100 -3.46 1.59 19.80
CA LEU A 100 -3.64 0.18 19.51
C LEU A 100 -2.89 -0.69 20.54
N PRO A 101 -3.51 -1.79 21.01
CA PRO A 101 -2.84 -2.73 21.88
C PRO A 101 -1.67 -3.39 21.13
N ASP A 102 -0.60 -3.69 21.87
CA ASP A 102 0.50 -4.46 21.33
C ASP A 102 0.06 -5.88 20.99
N LEU A 103 0.66 -6.43 19.92
CA LEU A 103 0.42 -7.82 19.55
C LEU A 103 0.88 -8.75 20.69
N PRO A 104 0.16 -9.85 20.94
CA PRO A 104 0.58 -10.81 21.94
C PRO A 104 1.99 -11.31 21.60
N THR A 105 2.93 -11.15 22.54
CA THR A 105 4.35 -11.50 22.38
C THR A 105 4.58 -13.01 22.18
N ASN A 106 3.54 -13.83 22.42
CA ASN A 106 3.47 -15.23 22.02
C ASN A 106 2.24 -15.43 21.14
N PRO A 107 2.38 -15.72 19.83
CA PRO A 107 1.23 -16.11 19.04
C PRO A 107 0.63 -17.40 19.63
N PRO A 108 -0.70 -17.51 19.77
CA PRO A 108 -1.34 -18.80 19.99
C PRO A 108 -0.87 -19.76 18.91
N ILE A 109 -0.46 -20.97 19.29
CA ILE A 109 0.11 -22.02 18.42
C ILE A 109 -0.79 -22.33 17.20
N ASP A 110 -2.06 -21.91 17.21
CA ASP A 110 -3.06 -22.14 16.17
C ASP A 110 -3.38 -20.94 15.26
N SER A 111 -2.62 -19.85 15.30
CA SER A 111 -2.79 -18.77 14.31
C SER A 111 -2.22 -19.25 12.98
N PRO A 112 -3.00 -19.32 11.87
CA PRO A 112 -2.44 -19.63 10.57
C PRO A 112 -1.53 -18.48 10.16
N SER A 113 -0.25 -18.61 10.48
CA SER A 113 0.84 -17.74 10.02
C SER A 113 0.75 -17.70 8.51
N THR A 114 0.33 -16.56 7.95
CA THR A 114 0.63 -16.18 6.57
C THR A 114 2.14 -16.05 6.49
N LYS A 115 2.80 -17.18 6.23
CA LYS A 115 4.22 -17.21 5.92
C LYS A 115 4.42 -16.33 4.69
N PRO A 116 5.44 -15.46 4.65
CA PRO A 116 5.85 -14.82 3.42
C PRO A 116 6.00 -15.88 2.33
N THR A 117 5.36 -15.68 1.18
CA THR A 117 5.27 -16.62 0.06
C THR A 117 6.62 -17.20 -0.37
N ALA A 118 7.74 -16.56 -0.01
CA ALA A 118 9.10 -17.05 -0.20
C ALA A 118 9.45 -18.33 0.57
N GLU A 119 8.82 -18.63 1.71
CA GLU A 119 9.10 -19.82 2.52
C GLU A 119 8.29 -21.06 2.08
N VAL A 120 7.17 -20.87 1.38
CA VAL A 120 6.33 -21.97 0.85
C VAL A 120 7.07 -22.77 -0.22
N TRP A 121 7.91 -22.13 -1.04
CA TRP A 121 8.65 -22.78 -2.11
C TRP A 121 9.91 -23.54 -1.65
N LYS A 122 10.33 -23.37 -0.40
CA LYS A 122 11.47 -24.11 0.18
C LYS A 122 11.06 -25.41 0.86
N GLN A 123 9.76 -25.62 1.08
CA GLN A 123 9.27 -26.84 1.71
C GLN A 123 9.13 -27.93 0.65
N PRO A 124 9.85 -29.08 0.76
CA PRO A 124 9.61 -30.19 -0.14
C PRO A 124 8.16 -30.67 0.01
N PRO A 125 7.49 -31.10 -1.08
CA PRO A 125 6.11 -31.56 -1.02
C PRO A 125 5.99 -32.71 0.00
N ALA A 126 4.94 -32.66 0.82
CA ALA A 126 4.69 -33.65 1.86
C ALA A 126 4.63 -35.06 1.25
N PRO A 127 5.21 -36.08 1.90
CA PRO A 127 5.15 -37.45 1.39
C PRO A 127 3.69 -37.91 1.33
N GLU A 128 3.29 -38.30 0.13
CA GLU A 128 2.03 -38.95 -0.19
C GLU A 128 1.84 -40.16 0.74
N LYS A 129 0.74 -40.19 1.50
CA LYS A 129 0.42 -41.31 2.39
C LYS A 129 -0.05 -42.50 1.54
N GLU A 130 0.91 -43.28 1.07
CA GLU A 130 0.69 -44.58 0.45
C GLU A 130 0.11 -45.57 1.49
N GLY A 131 -1.14 -45.98 1.26
CA GLY A 131 -1.64 -47.34 1.49
C GLY A 131 -1.64 -47.92 2.90
N VAL A 132 -2.59 -47.55 3.77
CA VAL A 132 -3.02 -48.40 4.90
C VAL A 132 -4.49 -48.13 5.26
N GLU A 133 -5.47 -48.71 4.53
CA GLU A 133 -6.83 -48.92 5.09
C GLU A 133 -7.76 -49.86 4.28
N LEU A 134 -7.28 -50.99 3.74
CA LEU A 134 -8.14 -51.90 2.96
C LEU A 134 -8.07 -53.40 3.30
N LYS A 135 -7.63 -53.78 4.51
CA LYS A 135 -7.66 -55.19 4.95
C LYS A 135 -8.01 -55.38 6.43
N THR A 136 -9.17 -54.92 6.88
CA THR A 136 -9.81 -55.46 8.10
C THR A 136 -11.33 -55.26 8.05
N ALA A 137 -11.99 -55.93 7.10
CA ALA A 137 -13.45 -56.05 7.08
C ALA A 137 -13.87 -57.31 6.33
N ILE A 138 -13.32 -58.45 6.73
CA ILE A 138 -13.90 -59.78 6.49
C ILE A 138 -13.58 -60.57 7.76
N PHE A 139 -14.56 -60.67 8.66
CA PHE A 139 -15.01 -61.86 9.40
C PHE A 139 -16.22 -61.45 10.25
#